data_AF-A0A3N5XI38-F1
#
_entry.id   AF-A0A3N5XI38-F1
#
_cell.length_a   1.000
_cell.length_b   1.000
_cell.length_c   1.000
_cell.angle_alpha   90.00
_cell.angle_beta   90.00
_cell.angle_gamma   90.00
#
_symmetry.space_group_name_H-M   'P 1'
#
loop_
_entity.id
_entity.type
_entity.pdbx_description
1 polymer ?
#
loop_
_entity_poly.entity_id
_entity_poly.type
_entity_poly.pdbx_seq_one_letter_code
_entity_poly.pdbx_strand_id
1 'polypeptide(L)'
;MNRYPLWKYILIAAAVVVGLIYTLPNFYGEVPAVQVSPLRANLKADAALMGRIEDTFKKAGLVPEGVALDANSVKARFATTENQLKAKDALQGALGDDYVVALNLLSRSPQWLTSIGALPMYLGLDLRGGVHFLMQVDMKSALAKKVESYTNDIRGLLREQRMQHSGIAREGDAVSVRFRDAAMRDKALTRIAKDMPDLELRTADDGGEFRIIGTLKVEAQRRTQEFALLQNINTLRNRVNDLGVAEPIIQQQGADRVVVQLPGVQDTAKAKEILGRTATLEIMLVDEEHDVTAALSGHV
;
A
#
# COMPACT_ATOMS: atom_id res chain seq x y z
N MET A 1 25.32 -55.50 12.47
CA MET A 1 24.60 -55.80 13.73
C MET A 1 23.70 -54.62 14.07
N ASN A 2 22.39 -54.73 13.83
CA ASN A 2 21.44 -53.63 14.06
C ASN A 2 21.26 -53.41 15.57
N ARG A 3 21.74 -52.28 16.09
CA ARG A 3 21.70 -51.95 17.53
C ARG A 3 20.33 -51.49 18.03
N TYR A 4 19.38 -51.20 17.14
CA TYR A 4 18.04 -50.71 17.48
C TYR A 4 16.94 -51.66 17.00
N PRO A 5 15.77 -51.66 17.66
CA PRO A 5 14.57 -52.35 17.16
C PRO A 5 14.14 -51.87 15.77
N LEU A 6 13.54 -52.77 14.98
CA LEU A 6 13.16 -52.53 13.58
C LEU A 6 12.20 -51.33 13.40
N TRP A 7 11.30 -51.10 14.36
CA TRP A 7 10.39 -49.94 14.35
C TRP A 7 11.11 -48.59 14.41
N LYS A 8 12.28 -48.51 15.07
CA LYS A 8 13.08 -47.27 15.10
C LYS A 8 13.68 -46.97 13.73
N TYR A 9 14.14 -48.00 13.02
CA TYR A 9 14.64 -47.83 11.64
C TYR A 9 13.51 -47.46 10.68
N ILE A 10 12.32 -48.05 10.83
CA ILE A 10 11.13 -47.65 10.06
C ILE A 10 10.78 -46.17 10.34
N LEU A 11 10.78 -45.75 11.60
CA LEU A 11 10.52 -44.36 11.99
C LEU A 11 11.56 -43.41 11.35
N ILE A 12 12.84 -43.75 11.41
CA ILE A 12 13.92 -42.95 10.81
C ILE A 12 13.74 -42.88 9.28
N ALA A 13 13.47 -44.01 8.62
CA ALA A 13 13.24 -44.04 7.18
C ALA A 13 12.02 -43.19 6.78
N ALA A 14 10.92 -43.29 7.53
CA ALA A 14 9.74 -42.46 7.32
C ALA A 14 10.04 -40.96 7.49
N ALA A 15 10.79 -40.59 8.53
CA ALA A 15 11.21 -39.20 8.75
C ALA A 15 12.09 -38.67 7.61
N VAL A 16 13.02 -39.48 7.10
CA VAL A 16 13.87 -39.12 5.95
C VAL A 16 13.04 -38.95 4.67
N VAL A 17 12.10 -39.85 4.41
CA VAL A 17 11.21 -39.75 3.24
C VAL A 17 10.36 -38.48 3.31
N VAL A 18 9.79 -38.17 4.48
CA VAL A 18 9.05 -36.91 4.68
C VAL A 18 9.96 -35.70 4.45
N GLY A 19 11.17 -35.70 5.01
CA GLY A 19 12.15 -34.63 4.77
C GLY A 19 12.52 -34.46 3.29
N LEU A 20 12.68 -35.56 2.55
CA LEU A 20 12.90 -35.52 1.10
C LEU A 20 11.69 -34.94 0.35
N ILE A 21 10.46 -35.32 0.73
CA ILE A 21 9.25 -34.80 0.09
C ILE A 21 9.13 -33.28 0.29
N TYR A 22 9.39 -32.77 1.50
CA TYR A 22 9.32 -31.34 1.80
C TYR A 22 10.51 -30.54 1.24
N THR A 23 11.58 -31.19 0.80
CA THR A 23 12.73 -30.50 0.16
C THR A 23 12.67 -30.50 -1.36
N LEU A 24 11.89 -31.41 -1.99
CA LEU A 24 11.67 -31.48 -3.44
C LEU A 24 11.29 -30.15 -4.11
N PRO A 25 10.40 -29.30 -3.55
CA PRO A 25 10.02 -28.04 -4.19
C PRO A 25 11.20 -27.13 -4.57
N ASN A 26 12.29 -27.18 -3.81
CA ASN A 26 13.48 -26.36 -4.06
C ASN A 26 14.24 -26.74 -5.34
N PHE A 27 14.05 -27.96 -5.87
CA PHE A 27 14.73 -28.46 -7.06
C PHE A 27 13.99 -28.13 -8.36
N TYR A 28 12.71 -27.74 -8.30
CA TYR A 28 11.93 -27.42 -9.50
C TYR A 28 12.25 -26.04 -10.09
N GLY A 29 12.87 -25.15 -9.31
CA GLY A 29 13.19 -23.79 -9.74
C GLY A 29 11.96 -22.95 -10.07
N GLU A 30 12.17 -21.93 -10.91
CA GLU A 30 11.16 -20.93 -11.23
C GLU A 30 10.89 -20.85 -12.74
N VAL A 31 9.72 -20.31 -13.10
CA VAL A 31 9.31 -20.02 -14.47
C VAL A 31 8.99 -18.54 -14.64
N PRO A 32 9.42 -17.92 -15.76
CA PRO A 32 8.97 -16.60 -16.19
C PRO A 32 7.44 -16.51 -16.19
N ALA A 33 6.90 -15.47 -15.55
CA ALA A 33 5.46 -15.27 -15.48
C ALA A 33 5.08 -13.79 -15.58
N VAL A 34 3.93 -13.51 -16.18
CA VAL A 34 3.31 -12.18 -16.15
C VAL A 34 2.11 -12.25 -15.21
N GLN A 35 2.01 -11.27 -14.32
CA GLN A 35 0.88 -11.08 -13.44
C GLN A 35 0.13 -9.80 -13.84
N VAL A 36 -1.18 -9.89 -13.92
CA VAL A 36 -2.07 -8.76 -14.19
C VAL A 36 -2.98 -8.56 -12.99
N SER A 37 -2.88 -7.38 -12.37
CA SER A 37 -3.70 -6.99 -11.21
C SER A 37 -4.49 -5.72 -11.55
N PRO A 38 -5.79 -5.62 -11.19
CA PRO A 38 -6.56 -4.39 -11.36
C PRO A 38 -6.03 -3.29 -10.43
N LEU A 39 -5.90 -2.05 -10.94
CA LEU A 39 -5.43 -0.91 -10.13
C LEU A 39 -6.58 -0.17 -9.42
N ARG A 40 -7.80 -0.28 -9.94
CA ARG A 40 -8.99 0.39 -9.40
C ARG A 40 -9.87 -0.59 -8.63
N ALA A 41 -10.45 -0.14 -7.53
CA ALA A 41 -11.31 -0.96 -6.67
C ALA A 41 -12.61 -1.45 -7.34
N ASN A 42 -13.05 -0.78 -8.42
CA ASN A 42 -14.21 -1.21 -9.21
C ASN A 42 -13.87 -2.29 -10.26
N LEU A 43 -12.59 -2.55 -10.51
CA LEU A 43 -12.11 -3.58 -11.42
C LEU A 43 -11.76 -4.84 -10.62
N LYS A 44 -12.04 -6.01 -11.19
CA LYS A 44 -11.76 -7.30 -10.57
C LYS A 44 -10.89 -8.16 -11.47
N ALA A 45 -10.05 -8.97 -10.85
CA ALA A 45 -9.45 -10.11 -11.53
C ALA A 45 -10.52 -11.20 -11.62
N ASP A 46 -11.13 -11.36 -12.78
CA ASP A 46 -12.21 -12.32 -13.04
C ASP A 46 -11.97 -13.12 -14.32
N ALA A 47 -12.90 -14.03 -14.63
CA ALA A 47 -12.84 -14.82 -15.86
C ALA A 47 -12.90 -13.95 -17.14
N ALA A 48 -13.52 -12.77 -17.08
CA ALA A 48 -13.58 -11.86 -18.22
C ALA A 48 -12.23 -11.19 -18.48
N LEU A 49 -11.48 -10.84 -17.44
CA LEU A 49 -10.09 -10.39 -17.55
C LEU A 49 -9.20 -11.51 -18.09
N MET A 50 -9.35 -12.73 -17.56
CA MET A 50 -8.59 -13.89 -18.04
C MET A 50 -8.82 -14.15 -19.54
N GLY A 51 -10.07 -14.11 -20.00
CA GLY A 51 -10.39 -14.24 -21.43
C GLY A 51 -9.75 -13.14 -22.29
N ARG A 52 -9.79 -11.87 -21.83
CA ARG A 52 -9.12 -10.75 -22.52
C ARG A 52 -7.60 -10.95 -22.61
N ILE A 53 -6.98 -11.47 -21.56
CA ILE A 53 -5.55 -11.79 -21.51
C ILE A 53 -5.21 -12.89 -22.52
N GLU A 54 -5.98 -13.98 -22.54
CA GLU A 54 -5.79 -15.08 -23.49
C GLU A 54 -5.94 -14.62 -24.96
N ASP A 55 -6.95 -13.78 -25.24
CA ASP A 55 -7.15 -13.24 -26.57
C ASP A 55 -6.01 -12.30 -26.99
N THR A 56 -5.45 -11.55 -26.05
CA THR A 56 -4.27 -10.72 -26.29
C THR A 56 -3.06 -11.59 -26.64
N PHE A 57 -2.84 -12.69 -25.94
CA PHE A 57 -1.77 -13.64 -26.25
C PHE A 57 -1.94 -14.29 -27.62
N LYS A 58 -3.17 -14.71 -27.99
CA LYS A 58 -3.46 -15.25 -29.32
C LYS A 58 -3.14 -14.25 -30.43
N LYS A 59 -3.55 -12.99 -30.27
CA LYS A 59 -3.25 -11.91 -31.24
C LYS A 59 -1.75 -11.64 -31.38
N ALA A 60 -1.01 -11.75 -30.27
CA ALA A 60 0.45 -11.57 -30.25
C ALA A 60 1.24 -12.81 -30.69
N GLY A 61 0.58 -13.95 -30.98
CA GLY A 61 1.25 -15.21 -31.33
C GLY A 61 2.01 -15.84 -30.17
N LEU A 62 1.59 -15.58 -28.93
CA LEU A 62 2.23 -16.07 -27.71
C LEU A 62 1.50 -17.30 -27.17
N VAL A 63 2.26 -18.33 -26.79
CA VAL A 63 1.73 -19.55 -26.19
C VAL A 63 2.16 -19.61 -24.72
N PRO A 64 1.26 -19.30 -23.76
CA PRO A 64 1.55 -19.50 -22.35
C PRO A 64 1.54 -21.00 -22.01
N GLU A 65 2.36 -21.41 -21.05
CA GLU A 65 2.32 -22.78 -20.48
C GLU A 65 1.07 -23.02 -19.63
N GLY A 66 0.48 -21.94 -19.13
CA GLY A 66 -0.77 -21.96 -18.40
C GLY A 66 -1.16 -20.56 -17.93
N VAL A 67 -2.47 -20.32 -17.83
CA VAL A 67 -3.05 -19.10 -17.28
C VAL A 67 -3.94 -19.50 -16.12
N ALA A 68 -3.75 -18.86 -14.97
CA ALA A 68 -4.49 -19.15 -13.75
C ALA A 68 -5.04 -17.87 -13.14
N LEU A 69 -6.29 -17.93 -12.71
CA LEU A 69 -6.90 -16.90 -11.88
C LEU A 69 -6.50 -17.12 -10.42
N ASP A 70 -6.08 -16.04 -9.76
CA ASP A 70 -5.78 -15.97 -8.33
C ASP A 70 -6.74 -14.95 -7.67
N ALA A 71 -6.72 -14.84 -6.35
CA ALA A 71 -7.71 -14.07 -5.57
C ALA A 71 -7.88 -12.60 -6.01
N ASN A 72 -6.80 -11.95 -6.48
CA ASN A 72 -6.82 -10.57 -6.97
C ASN A 72 -5.94 -10.33 -8.21
N SER A 73 -5.58 -11.39 -8.95
CA SER A 73 -4.76 -11.25 -10.14
C SER A 73 -4.93 -12.41 -11.11
N VAL A 74 -4.56 -12.21 -12.37
CA VAL A 74 -4.42 -13.29 -13.35
C VAL A 74 -2.93 -13.50 -13.62
N LYS A 75 -2.47 -14.75 -13.57
CA LYS A 75 -1.06 -15.13 -13.74
C LYS A 75 -0.91 -16.01 -14.97
N ALA A 76 0.00 -15.66 -15.86
CA ALA A 76 0.34 -16.42 -17.05
C ALA A 76 1.82 -16.84 -17.01
N ARG A 77 2.09 -18.13 -17.21
CA ARG A 77 3.45 -18.71 -17.22
C ARG A 77 3.98 -18.84 -18.64
N PHE A 78 5.27 -18.64 -18.83
CA PHE A 78 5.94 -18.70 -20.13
C PHE A 78 7.22 -19.54 -20.05
N ALA A 79 7.51 -20.22 -21.15
CA ALA A 79 8.72 -21.04 -21.27
C ALA A 79 10.02 -20.23 -21.21
N THR A 80 10.00 -18.96 -21.65
CA THR A 80 11.18 -18.10 -21.76
C THR A 80 10.92 -16.67 -21.30
N THR A 81 11.96 -16.00 -20.83
CA THR A 81 11.92 -14.57 -20.46
C THR A 81 11.61 -13.68 -21.66
N GLU A 82 12.02 -14.07 -22.87
CA GLU A 82 11.68 -13.31 -24.09
C GLU A 82 10.17 -13.31 -24.35
N ASN A 83 9.51 -14.47 -24.22
CA ASN A 83 8.06 -14.57 -24.37
C ASN A 83 7.33 -13.82 -23.26
N GLN A 84 7.87 -13.83 -22.04
CA GLN A 84 7.36 -13.06 -20.91
C GLN A 84 7.41 -11.54 -21.19
N LEU A 85 8.52 -11.03 -21.72
CA LEU A 85 8.66 -9.60 -22.05
C LEU A 85 7.69 -9.19 -23.16
N LYS A 86 7.60 -9.97 -24.24
CA LYS A 86 6.61 -9.74 -25.32
C LYS A 86 5.18 -9.77 -24.79
N ALA A 87 4.86 -10.71 -23.89
CA ALA A 87 3.56 -10.81 -23.24
C ALA A 87 3.25 -9.56 -22.41
N LYS A 88 4.23 -9.07 -21.64
CA LYS A 88 4.08 -7.86 -20.82
C LYS A 88 3.81 -6.63 -21.70
N ASP A 89 4.54 -6.45 -22.79
CA ASP A 89 4.35 -5.31 -23.69
C ASP A 89 2.98 -5.37 -24.40
N ALA A 90 2.58 -6.56 -24.88
CA ALA A 90 1.28 -6.76 -25.50
C ALA A 90 0.12 -6.50 -24.53
N LEU A 91 0.23 -6.98 -23.29
CA LEU A 91 -0.78 -6.77 -22.25
C LEU A 91 -0.84 -5.32 -21.80
N GLN A 92 0.30 -4.66 -21.63
CA GLN A 92 0.34 -3.25 -21.24
C GLN A 92 -0.33 -2.36 -22.30
N GLY A 93 -0.11 -2.65 -23.59
CA GLY A 93 -0.77 -1.94 -24.68
C GLY A 93 -2.27 -2.22 -24.78
N ALA A 94 -2.72 -3.46 -24.49
CA ALA A 94 -4.12 -3.85 -24.61
C ALA A 94 -4.99 -3.45 -23.41
N LEU A 95 -4.43 -3.49 -22.19
CA LEU A 95 -5.15 -3.25 -20.95
C LEU A 95 -5.03 -1.80 -20.45
N GLY A 96 -4.05 -1.04 -20.94
CA GLY A 96 -3.84 0.35 -20.57
C GLY A 96 -3.44 0.55 -19.11
N ASP A 97 -3.73 1.73 -18.57
CA ASP A 97 -3.30 2.17 -17.23
C ASP A 97 -4.20 1.69 -16.08
N ASP A 98 -5.30 1.01 -16.42
CA ASP A 98 -6.26 0.47 -15.46
C ASP A 98 -5.79 -0.81 -14.77
N TYR A 99 -4.76 -1.45 -15.34
CA TYR A 99 -4.17 -2.68 -14.85
C TYR A 99 -2.67 -2.54 -14.67
N VAL A 100 -2.15 -3.19 -13.62
CA VAL A 100 -0.73 -3.36 -13.41
C VAL A 100 -0.30 -4.66 -14.04
N VAL A 101 0.55 -4.58 -15.07
CA VAL A 101 1.19 -5.74 -15.70
C VAL A 101 2.60 -5.87 -15.13
N ALA A 102 2.80 -6.84 -14.24
CA ALA A 102 4.05 -7.06 -13.53
C ALA A 102 4.78 -8.32 -14.04
N LEU A 103 6.11 -8.21 -14.17
CA LEU A 103 7.00 -9.34 -14.44
C LEU A 103 7.31 -10.05 -13.13
N ASN A 104 7.10 -11.37 -13.08
CA ASN A 104 7.32 -12.18 -11.89
C ASN A 104 7.96 -13.54 -12.24
N LEU A 105 8.40 -14.26 -11.21
CA LEU A 105 8.89 -15.63 -11.28
C LEU A 105 8.02 -16.51 -10.39
N LEU A 106 7.36 -17.51 -10.98
CA LEU A 106 6.51 -18.45 -10.23
C LEU A 106 7.23 -19.77 -10.03
N SER A 107 6.97 -20.46 -8.91
CA SER A 107 7.54 -21.79 -8.70
C SER A 107 7.04 -22.78 -9.75
N ARG A 108 7.95 -23.58 -10.30
CA ARG A 108 7.64 -24.70 -11.20
C ARG A 108 7.20 -25.96 -10.44
N SER A 109 7.12 -25.90 -9.12
CA SER A 109 6.72 -27.04 -8.29
C SER A 109 5.35 -27.58 -8.72
N PRO A 110 5.21 -28.92 -8.87
CA PRO A 110 3.94 -29.57 -9.13
C PRO A 110 2.86 -29.20 -8.11
N GLN A 111 1.61 -29.12 -8.56
CA GLN A 111 0.47 -28.76 -7.70
C GLN A 111 0.30 -29.71 -6.50
N TRP A 112 0.63 -31.00 -6.65
CA TRP A 112 0.51 -31.97 -5.56
C TRP A 112 1.45 -31.66 -4.38
N LEU A 113 2.64 -31.09 -4.63
CA LEU A 113 3.55 -30.64 -3.57
C LEU A 113 2.95 -29.44 -2.84
N THR A 114 2.41 -28.47 -3.59
CA THR A 114 1.76 -27.31 -2.99
C THR A 114 0.50 -27.69 -2.19
N SER A 115 -0.24 -28.73 -2.61
CA SER A 115 -1.44 -29.18 -1.90
C SER A 115 -1.17 -29.82 -0.54
N ILE A 116 0.03 -30.39 -0.34
CA ILE A 116 0.46 -30.94 0.97
C ILE A 116 1.21 -29.90 1.82
N GLY A 117 1.26 -28.63 1.38
CA GLY A 117 1.99 -27.56 2.04
C GLY A 117 3.51 -27.64 1.88
N ALA A 118 4.02 -28.47 0.96
CA ALA A 118 5.43 -28.48 0.60
C ALA A 118 5.71 -27.31 -0.35
N LEU A 119 5.99 -26.15 0.23
CA LEU A 119 6.36 -24.92 -0.47
C LEU A 119 7.89 -24.82 -0.62
N PRO A 120 8.40 -24.23 -1.72
CA PRO A 120 9.82 -23.92 -1.83
C PRO A 120 10.22 -22.89 -0.77
N MET A 121 11.49 -22.91 -0.39
CA MET A 121 12.07 -21.94 0.53
C MET A 121 12.12 -20.56 -0.12
N TYR A 122 11.78 -19.53 0.65
CA TYR A 122 11.91 -18.16 0.19
C TYR A 122 13.38 -17.77 0.13
N LEU A 123 13.79 -17.35 -1.06
CA LEU A 123 15.14 -16.87 -1.31
C LEU A 123 15.17 -15.36 -1.07
N GLY A 124 16.13 -14.92 -0.25
CA GLY A 124 16.37 -13.49 -0.02
C GLY A 124 16.87 -12.77 -1.28
N LEU A 125 16.97 -11.45 -1.19
CA LEU A 125 17.40 -10.57 -2.29
C LEU A 125 18.73 -11.01 -2.92
N ASP A 126 19.70 -11.46 -2.13
CA ASP A 126 21.01 -11.85 -2.63
C ASP A 126 21.00 -13.14 -3.47
N LEU A 127 20.01 -14.02 -3.22
CA LEU A 127 19.88 -15.31 -3.91
C LEU A 127 18.90 -15.26 -5.08
N ARG A 128 17.83 -14.47 -4.96
CA ARG A 128 16.78 -14.34 -5.98
C ARG A 128 16.97 -13.13 -6.89
N GLY A 129 17.85 -12.21 -6.52
CA GLY A 129 17.87 -10.86 -7.10
C GLY A 129 16.62 -10.06 -6.72
N GLY A 130 16.54 -8.82 -7.20
CA GLY A 130 15.41 -7.92 -6.93
C GLY A 130 15.86 -6.49 -6.65
N VAL A 131 15.10 -5.79 -5.81
CA VAL A 131 15.38 -4.39 -5.47
C VAL A 131 15.37 -4.12 -3.96
N HIS A 132 16.24 -3.21 -3.55
CA HIS A 132 16.30 -2.65 -2.20
C HIS A 132 16.05 -1.15 -2.27
N PHE A 133 15.00 -0.67 -1.61
CA PHE A 133 14.67 0.75 -1.51
C PHE A 133 14.81 1.23 -0.07
N LEU A 134 15.43 2.40 0.08
CA LEU A 134 15.39 3.17 1.31
C LEU A 134 14.51 4.41 1.08
N MET A 135 13.37 4.46 1.75
CA MET A 135 12.38 5.53 1.61
C MET A 135 12.34 6.37 2.87
N GLN A 136 12.27 7.70 2.73
CA GLN A 136 12.12 8.63 3.84
C GLN A 136 10.70 9.19 3.86
N VAL A 137 10.08 9.19 5.04
CA VAL A 137 8.74 9.75 5.25
C VAL A 137 8.86 11.25 5.54
N ASP A 138 8.02 12.06 4.88
CA ASP A 138 7.96 13.49 5.15
C ASP A 138 7.19 13.79 6.45
N MET A 139 7.95 13.82 7.55
CA MET A 139 7.42 14.11 8.89
C MET A 139 6.89 15.53 9.03
N LYS A 140 7.42 16.49 8.27
CA LYS A 140 6.95 17.88 8.33
C LYS A 140 5.55 17.99 7.74
N SER A 141 5.33 17.36 6.59
CA SER A 141 4.02 17.31 5.97
C SER A 141 2.99 16.56 6.82
N ALA A 142 3.39 15.49 7.51
CA ALA A 142 2.52 14.78 8.44
C ALA A 142 2.05 15.66 9.61
N LEU A 143 2.97 16.41 10.23
CA LEU A 143 2.65 17.36 11.30
C LEU A 143 1.78 18.51 10.79
N ALA A 144 2.10 19.06 9.61
CA ALA A 144 1.30 20.13 8.99
C ALA A 144 -0.15 19.70 8.75
N LYS A 145 -0.36 18.50 8.17
CA LYS A 145 -1.70 17.91 7.98
C LYS A 145 -2.43 17.68 9.31
N LYS A 146 -1.71 17.29 10.36
CA LYS A 146 -2.30 17.12 11.70
C LYS A 146 -2.78 18.46 12.28
N VAL A 147 -1.99 19.53 12.14
CA VAL A 147 -2.40 20.89 12.55
C VAL A 147 -3.60 21.38 11.73
N GLU A 148 -3.63 21.09 10.43
CA GLU A 148 -4.77 21.40 9.56
C GLU A 148 -6.04 20.65 9.99
N SER A 149 -5.93 19.36 10.35
CA SER A 149 -7.05 18.60 10.94
C SER A 149 -7.58 19.30 12.20
N TYR A 150 -6.70 19.67 13.14
CA TYR A 150 -7.14 20.41 14.35
C TYR A 150 -7.78 21.75 14.02
N THR A 151 -7.32 22.44 12.99
CA THR A 151 -7.94 23.69 12.51
C THR A 151 -9.40 23.47 12.10
N ASN A 152 -9.66 22.37 11.38
CA ASN A 152 -11.01 21.98 10.96
C ASN A 152 -11.86 21.50 12.15
N ASP A 153 -11.28 20.70 13.04
CA ASP A 153 -11.94 20.18 14.23
C ASP A 153 -12.36 21.31 15.18
N ILE A 154 -11.49 22.31 15.41
CA ILE A 154 -11.80 23.50 16.20
C ILE A 154 -12.93 24.30 15.55
N ARG A 155 -12.91 24.44 14.22
CA ARG A 155 -13.99 25.12 13.49
C ARG A 155 -15.34 24.42 13.69
N GLY A 156 -15.36 23.09 13.60
CA GLY A 156 -16.53 22.28 13.90
C GLY A 156 -17.02 22.49 15.34
N LEU A 157 -16.11 22.36 16.30
CA LEU A 157 -16.40 22.51 17.73
C LEU A 157 -16.98 23.88 18.09
N LEU A 158 -16.39 24.97 17.60
CA LEU A 158 -16.88 26.32 17.87
C LEU A 158 -18.26 26.55 17.24
N ARG A 159 -18.50 26.00 16.05
CA ARG A 159 -19.80 26.08 15.37
C ARG A 159 -20.89 25.32 16.14
N GLU A 160 -20.60 24.11 16.59
CA GLU A 160 -21.54 23.29 17.38
C GLU A 160 -21.92 23.96 18.70
N GLN A 161 -20.94 24.57 19.38
CA GLN A 161 -21.15 25.29 20.63
C GLN A 161 -21.69 26.72 20.44
N ARG A 162 -21.96 27.13 19.19
CA ARG A 162 -22.41 28.49 18.81
C ARG A 162 -21.51 29.60 19.38
N MET A 163 -20.21 29.34 19.46
CA MET A 163 -19.22 30.31 19.91
C MET A 163 -18.76 31.17 18.74
N GLN A 164 -18.94 32.49 18.85
CA GLN A 164 -18.53 33.43 17.81
C GLN A 164 -17.00 33.58 17.78
N HIS A 165 -16.43 33.53 16.58
CA HIS A 165 -15.01 33.75 16.34
C HIS A 165 -14.81 34.70 15.15
N SER A 166 -13.73 35.47 15.15
CA SER A 166 -13.37 36.36 14.04
C SER A 166 -12.67 35.60 12.90
N GLY A 167 -12.02 34.49 13.20
CA GLY A 167 -11.33 33.66 12.21
C GLY A 167 -10.52 32.54 12.85
N ILE A 168 -10.34 31.46 12.09
CA ILE A 168 -9.47 30.33 12.46
C ILE A 168 -8.54 30.08 11.29
N ALA A 169 -7.24 30.13 11.53
CA ALA A 169 -6.22 29.90 10.52
C ALA A 169 -5.05 29.08 11.09
N ARG A 170 -4.36 28.36 10.21
CA ARG A 170 -3.06 27.77 10.52
C ARG A 170 -1.98 28.84 10.32
N GLU A 171 -1.15 29.04 11.33
CA GLU A 171 0.02 29.93 11.30
C GLU A 171 1.28 29.09 11.56
N GLY A 172 1.98 28.68 10.50
CA GLY A 172 3.12 27.76 10.62
C GLY A 172 2.69 26.43 11.24
N ASP A 173 3.30 26.04 12.37
CA ASP A 173 2.98 24.79 13.08
C ASP A 173 1.97 24.97 14.21
N ALA A 174 1.27 26.12 14.23
CA ALA A 174 0.25 26.44 15.20
C ALA A 174 -1.12 26.66 14.55
N VAL A 175 -2.17 26.44 15.32
CA VAL A 175 -3.52 26.91 15.01
C VAL A 175 -3.78 28.22 15.75
N SER A 176 -4.25 29.24 15.05
CA SER A 176 -4.55 30.56 15.57
C SER A 176 -6.05 30.81 15.45
N VAL A 177 -6.71 31.05 16.58
CA VAL A 177 -8.13 31.38 16.67
C VAL A 177 -8.28 32.80 17.20
N ARG A 178 -8.97 33.65 16.44
CA ARG A 178 -9.22 35.05 16.78
C ARG A 178 -10.63 35.24 17.33
N PHE A 179 -10.75 36.05 18.37
CA PHE A 179 -12.00 36.43 19.03
C PHE A 179 -12.09 37.94 19.18
N ARG A 180 -13.32 38.47 19.20
CA ARG A 180 -13.60 39.89 19.47
C ARG A 180 -13.71 40.23 20.95
N ASP A 181 -13.96 39.21 21.78
CA ASP A 181 -14.26 39.36 23.19
C ASP A 181 -13.42 38.38 24.03
N ALA A 182 -12.93 38.86 25.17
CA ALA A 182 -12.07 38.09 26.07
C ALA A 182 -12.84 36.94 26.75
N ALA A 183 -14.09 37.17 27.18
CA ALA A 183 -14.88 36.15 27.85
C ALA A 183 -15.23 34.99 26.91
N MET A 184 -15.52 35.29 25.64
CA MET A 184 -15.67 34.25 24.61
C MET A 184 -14.38 33.48 24.36
N ARG A 185 -13.23 34.17 24.31
CA ARG A 185 -11.92 33.51 24.20
C ARG A 185 -11.68 32.55 25.37
N ASP A 186 -11.95 32.96 26.61
CA ASP A 186 -11.71 32.11 27.79
C ASP A 186 -12.66 30.91 27.84
N LYS A 187 -13.91 31.10 27.43
CA LYS A 187 -14.88 30.00 27.29
C LYS A 187 -14.42 29.00 26.22
N ALA A 188 -13.97 29.50 25.07
CA ALA A 188 -13.43 28.66 24.00
C ALA A 188 -12.14 27.94 24.42
N LEU A 189 -11.24 28.62 25.12
CA LEU A 189 -9.99 28.05 25.66
C LEU A 189 -10.29 26.84 26.54
N THR A 190 -11.23 26.98 27.48
CA THR A 190 -11.64 25.90 28.38
C THR A 190 -12.19 24.71 27.61
N ARG A 191 -12.96 24.96 26.56
CA ARG A 191 -13.56 23.90 25.75
C ARG A 191 -12.53 23.19 24.86
N ILE A 192 -11.67 23.95 24.19
CA ILE A 192 -10.61 23.41 23.32
C ILE A 192 -9.62 22.61 24.17
N ALA A 193 -9.23 23.10 25.35
CA ALA A 193 -8.35 22.37 26.26
C ALA A 193 -8.92 21.01 26.69
N LYS A 194 -10.25 20.93 26.86
CA LYS A 194 -10.94 19.70 27.24
C LYS A 194 -11.01 18.68 26.10
N ASP A 195 -11.38 19.13 24.91
CA ASP A 195 -11.61 18.24 23.76
C ASP A 195 -10.30 17.91 23.01
N MET A 196 -9.26 18.73 23.17
CA MET A 196 -7.98 18.60 22.47
C MET A 196 -6.79 18.67 23.45
N PRO A 197 -6.62 17.65 24.30
CA PRO A 197 -5.55 17.61 25.32
C PRO A 197 -4.13 17.57 24.73
N ASP A 198 -4.00 17.25 23.44
CA ASP A 198 -2.73 17.15 22.72
C ASP A 198 -2.16 18.51 22.29
N LEU A 199 -2.96 19.58 22.37
CA LEU A 199 -2.53 20.94 22.11
C LEU A 199 -2.04 21.60 23.39
N GLU A 200 -0.91 22.29 23.28
CA GLU A 200 -0.49 23.32 24.23
C GLU A 200 -1.13 24.64 23.77
N LEU A 201 -2.03 25.18 24.58
CA LEU A 201 -2.77 26.39 24.27
C LEU A 201 -2.14 27.58 25.00
N ARG A 202 -1.89 28.64 24.26
CA ARG A 202 -1.44 29.93 24.78
C ARG A 202 -2.40 31.02 24.32
N THR A 203 -2.53 32.07 25.11
CA THR A 203 -3.35 33.23 24.76
C THR A 203 -2.45 34.40 24.41
N ALA A 204 -2.89 35.20 23.45
CA ALA A 204 -2.19 36.39 23.03
C ALA A 204 -3.22 37.50 22.80
N ASP A 205 -3.07 38.60 23.52
CA ASP A 205 -3.97 39.74 23.41
C ASP A 205 -3.16 40.91 22.86
N ASP A 206 -3.52 41.37 21.65
CA ASP A 206 -2.79 42.44 20.98
C ASP A 206 -3.78 43.43 20.38
N GLY A 207 -3.70 44.70 20.81
CA GLY A 207 -4.46 45.81 20.22
C GLY A 207 -5.99 45.69 20.17
N GLY A 208 -6.61 44.83 21.00
CA GLY A 208 -8.06 44.57 20.99
C GLY A 208 -8.49 43.32 20.23
N GLU A 209 -7.55 42.53 19.69
CA GLU A 209 -7.80 41.16 19.23
C GLU A 209 -7.36 40.14 20.28
N PHE A 210 -8.27 39.24 20.65
CA PHE A 210 -8.00 38.15 21.60
C PHE A 210 -7.72 36.87 20.82
N ARG A 211 -6.55 36.26 21.01
CA ARG A 211 -6.12 35.06 20.28
C ARG A 211 -5.89 33.87 21.19
N ILE A 212 -6.22 32.68 20.66
CA ILE A 212 -5.75 31.39 21.17
C ILE A 212 -4.80 30.81 20.13
N ILE A 213 -3.59 30.51 20.56
CA ILE A 213 -2.56 29.86 19.76
C ILE A 213 -2.38 28.45 20.31
N GLY A 214 -2.71 27.44 19.50
CA GLY A 214 -2.52 26.03 19.84
C GLY A 214 -1.35 25.43 19.09
N THR A 215 -0.35 24.94 19.82
CA THR A 215 0.79 24.19 19.26
C THR A 215 0.74 22.75 19.72
N LEU A 216 1.13 21.80 18.86
CA LEU A 216 1.20 20.39 19.27
C LEU A 216 2.27 20.18 20.35
N LYS A 217 1.90 19.53 21.45
CA LYS A 217 2.85 19.08 22.48
C LYS A 217 3.87 18.11 21.87
N VAL A 218 5.09 18.08 22.40
CA VAL A 218 6.19 17.19 21.90
C VAL A 218 5.78 15.72 21.85
N GLU A 219 5.05 15.24 22.86
CA GLU A 219 4.54 13.86 22.91
C GLU A 219 3.50 13.58 21.80
N ALA A 220 2.64 14.56 21.50
CA ALA A 220 1.67 14.46 20.41
C ALA A 220 2.35 14.51 19.04
N GLN A 221 3.40 15.34 18.89
CA GLN A 221 4.21 15.37 17.67
C GLN A 221 4.86 14.00 17.41
N ARG A 222 5.51 13.41 18.43
CA ARG A 222 6.15 12.09 18.31
C ARG A 222 5.14 11.00 17.96
N ARG A 223 3.99 10.94 18.65
CA ARG A 223 2.92 9.98 18.33
C ARG A 223 2.41 10.16 16.90
N THR A 224 2.30 11.41 16.43
CA THR A 224 1.88 11.69 15.04
C THR A 224 2.92 11.20 14.03
N GLN A 225 4.20 11.37 14.30
CA GLN A 225 5.30 10.87 13.46
C GLN A 225 5.32 9.33 13.42
N GLU A 226 5.22 8.68 14.58
CA GLU A 226 5.15 7.22 14.68
C GLU A 226 3.92 6.66 13.94
N PHE A 227 2.77 7.31 14.09
CA PHE A 227 1.55 6.95 13.36
C PHE A 227 1.72 7.11 11.84
N ALA A 228 2.29 8.24 11.39
CA ALA A 228 2.55 8.49 9.98
C ALA A 228 3.50 7.44 9.39
N LEU A 229 4.50 6.99 10.14
CA LEU A 229 5.41 5.94 9.73
C LEU A 229 4.70 4.60 9.57
N LEU A 230 3.93 4.18 10.57
CA LEU A 230 3.15 2.94 10.54
C LEU A 230 2.13 2.93 9.41
N GLN A 231 1.45 4.06 9.18
CA GLN A 231 0.50 4.21 8.07
C GLN A 231 1.20 4.06 6.72
N ASN A 232 2.37 4.67 6.55
CA ASN A 232 3.15 4.53 5.31
C ASN A 232 3.65 3.09 5.11
N ILE A 233 4.09 2.40 6.17
CA ILE A 233 4.46 0.97 6.11
C ILE A 233 3.28 0.13 5.61
N ASN A 234 2.08 0.33 6.15
CA ASN A 234 0.88 -0.38 5.71
C ASN A 234 0.49 -0.03 4.27
N THR A 235 0.65 1.23 3.87
CA THR A 235 0.43 1.67 2.49
C THR A 235 1.40 0.99 1.53
N LEU A 236 2.68 0.90 1.89
CA LEU A 236 3.70 0.21 1.11
C LEU A 236 3.39 -1.29 1.00
N ARG A 237 2.94 -1.95 2.08
CA ARG A 237 2.51 -3.36 2.04
C ARG A 237 1.46 -3.61 0.96
N ASN A 238 0.43 -2.77 0.91
CA ASN A 238 -0.64 -2.91 -0.08
C ASN A 238 -0.12 -2.73 -1.51
N ARG A 239 0.71 -1.71 -1.75
CA ARG A 239 1.29 -1.44 -3.08
C ARG A 239 2.21 -2.56 -3.56
N VAL A 240 2.91 -3.21 -2.65
CA VAL A 240 3.79 -4.32 -3.01
C VAL A 240 2.99 -5.57 -3.40
N ASN A 241 1.82 -5.77 -2.79
CA ASN A 241 0.92 -6.85 -3.23
C ASN A 241 0.50 -6.65 -4.70
N ASP A 242 0.33 -5.40 -5.14
CA ASP A 242 -0.01 -5.07 -6.54
C ASP A 242 1.12 -5.42 -7.51
N LEU A 243 2.38 -5.38 -7.06
CA LEU A 243 3.55 -5.83 -7.82
C LEU A 243 3.63 -7.36 -7.96
N GLY A 244 2.81 -8.12 -7.24
CA GLY A 244 2.81 -9.58 -7.28
C GLY A 244 3.99 -10.23 -6.55
N VAL A 245 4.67 -9.49 -5.68
CA VAL A 245 5.79 -10.01 -4.89
C VAL A 245 5.23 -10.90 -3.78
N ALA A 246 5.68 -12.15 -3.73
CA ALA A 246 5.14 -13.14 -2.80
C ALA A 246 5.43 -12.81 -1.33
N GLU A 247 6.63 -12.28 -1.02
CA GLU A 247 7.03 -11.94 0.35
C GLU A 247 7.96 -10.72 0.40
N PRO A 248 7.44 -9.52 0.61
CA PRO A 248 8.27 -8.33 0.77
C PRO A 248 8.70 -8.10 2.22
N ILE A 249 9.93 -7.63 2.38
CA ILE A 249 10.44 -7.21 3.69
C ILE A 249 10.30 -5.70 3.78
N ILE A 250 9.35 -5.24 4.59
CA ILE A 250 9.12 -3.81 4.86
C ILE A 250 9.37 -3.56 6.34
N GLN A 251 10.42 -2.80 6.65
CA GLN A 251 10.86 -2.56 8.01
C GLN A 251 11.20 -1.09 8.21
N GLN A 252 10.94 -0.59 9.41
CA GLN A 252 11.40 0.72 9.82
C GLN A 252 12.93 0.71 10.00
N GLN A 253 13.60 1.73 9.47
CA GLN A 253 15.01 1.98 9.69
C GLN A 253 15.18 3.38 10.30
N GLY A 254 15.52 3.44 11.59
CA GLY A 254 15.63 4.72 12.29
C GLY A 254 14.27 5.36 12.58
N ALA A 255 14.23 6.69 12.69
CA ALA A 255 13.02 7.42 13.12
C ALA A 255 12.07 7.76 11.96
N ASP A 256 12.57 7.95 10.75
CA ASP A 256 11.82 8.51 9.62
C ASP A 256 12.00 7.74 8.31
N ARG A 257 12.70 6.60 8.31
CA ARG A 257 12.94 5.82 7.10
C ARG A 257 12.32 4.44 7.17
N VAL A 258 12.02 3.91 5.99
CA VAL A 258 11.48 2.57 5.77
C VAL A 258 12.35 1.89 4.71
N VAL A 259 12.86 0.70 5.05
CA VAL A 259 13.52 -0.21 4.12
C VAL A 259 12.47 -1.10 3.50
N VAL A 260 12.49 -1.19 2.17
CA VAL A 260 11.64 -2.08 1.39
C VAL A 260 12.53 -2.98 0.54
N GLN A 261 12.42 -4.29 0.72
CA GLN A 261 13.11 -5.27 -0.09
C GLN A 261 12.09 -6.10 -0.86
N LEU A 262 12.27 -6.18 -2.17
CA LEU A 262 11.40 -6.90 -3.07
C LEU A 262 12.20 -7.97 -3.84
N PRO A 263 12.30 -9.19 -3.29
CA PRO A 263 12.98 -10.30 -3.96
C PRO A 263 12.23 -10.71 -5.23
N GLY A 264 12.96 -11.02 -6.31
CA GLY A 264 12.40 -11.53 -7.56
C GLY A 264 11.67 -10.51 -8.44
N VAL A 265 11.64 -9.22 -8.06
CA VAL A 265 11.14 -8.14 -8.92
C VAL A 265 12.12 -7.93 -10.07
N GLN A 266 11.62 -8.04 -11.31
CA GLN A 266 12.43 -7.82 -12.50
C GLN A 266 12.37 -6.37 -12.99
N ASP A 267 11.22 -5.69 -12.86
CA ASP A 267 11.03 -4.31 -13.33
C ASP A 267 11.20 -3.30 -12.19
N THR A 268 12.41 -2.77 -12.06
CA THR A 268 12.78 -1.83 -10.99
C THR A 268 12.13 -0.45 -11.18
N ALA A 269 11.94 -0.03 -12.43
CA ALA A 269 11.33 1.25 -12.76
C ALA A 269 9.84 1.22 -12.40
N LYS A 270 9.14 0.14 -12.77
CA LYS A 270 7.74 -0.03 -12.42
C LYS A 270 7.52 -0.17 -10.92
N ALA A 271 8.41 -0.88 -10.22
CA ALA A 271 8.40 -0.94 -8.77
C ALA A 271 8.56 0.44 -8.12
N LYS A 272 9.53 1.24 -8.59
CA LYS A 272 9.71 2.62 -8.11
C LYS A 272 8.49 3.50 -8.37
N GLU A 273 7.88 3.38 -9.56
CA GLU A 273 6.66 4.12 -9.92
C GLU A 273 5.52 3.77 -8.95
N ILE A 274 5.21 2.48 -8.77
CA ILE A 274 4.09 2.04 -7.92
C ILE A 274 4.32 2.42 -6.46
N LEU A 275 5.53 2.25 -5.94
CA LEU A 275 5.86 2.63 -4.56
C LEU A 275 5.90 4.15 -4.35
N GLY A 276 6.32 4.92 -5.35
CA GLY A 276 6.47 6.37 -5.27
C GLY A 276 5.19 7.18 -5.49
N ARG A 277 4.15 6.60 -6.10
CA ARG A 277 2.88 7.30 -6.37
C ARG A 277 2.23 7.77 -5.08
N THR A 278 2.01 9.06 -4.87
CA THR A 278 1.14 9.54 -3.80
C THR A 278 -0.32 9.43 -4.25
N ALA A 279 -1.12 8.59 -3.57
CA ALA A 279 -2.55 8.51 -3.82
C ALA A 279 -3.26 9.42 -2.82
N THR A 280 -3.81 10.54 -3.28
CA THR A 280 -4.73 11.37 -2.52
C THR A 280 -6.14 10.87 -2.80
N LEU A 281 -6.84 10.40 -1.76
CA LEU A 281 -8.25 10.05 -1.87
C LEU A 281 -9.07 11.30 -1.56
N GLU A 282 -9.80 11.79 -2.55
CA GLU A 282 -10.76 12.87 -2.40
C GLU A 282 -12.16 12.30 -2.62
N ILE A 283 -13.05 12.54 -1.68
CA ILE A 283 -14.46 12.18 -1.80
C ILE A 283 -15.19 13.45 -2.21
N MET A 284 -15.69 13.47 -3.43
CA MET A 284 -16.50 14.57 -3.95
C MET A 284 -17.94 14.11 -4.08
N LEU A 285 -18.88 15.04 -3.94
CA LEU A 285 -20.27 14.78 -4.29
C LEU A 285 -20.35 14.60 -5.82
N VAL A 286 -21.05 13.56 -6.23
CA VAL A 286 -21.32 13.32 -7.65
C VAL A 286 -22.41 14.30 -8.08
N ASP A 287 -22.18 15.01 -9.18
CA ASP A 287 -23.23 15.78 -9.84
C ASP A 287 -24.15 14.80 -10.58
N GLU A 288 -25.39 14.65 -10.10
CA GLU A 288 -26.40 13.77 -10.70
C GLU A 288 -27.27 14.51 -11.74
N GLU A 289 -27.21 15.84 -11.80
CA GLU A 289 -28.03 16.65 -12.74
C GLU A 289 -27.36 16.80 -14.10
N HIS A 290 -26.03 16.91 -14.14
CA HIS A 290 -25.27 17.07 -15.37
C HIS A 290 -24.48 15.80 -15.70
N ASP A 291 -25.12 14.86 -16.40
CA ASP A 291 -24.45 13.65 -16.87
C ASP A 291 -23.39 13.99 -17.92
N VAL A 292 -22.12 13.84 -17.54
CA VAL A 292 -20.95 14.08 -18.38
C VAL A 292 -20.99 13.25 -19.67
N THR A 293 -21.59 12.05 -19.64
CA THR A 293 -21.74 11.20 -20.84
C THR A 293 -22.82 11.71 -21.79
N ALA A 294 -23.91 12.27 -21.28
CA ALA A 294 -24.94 12.93 -22.10
C ALA A 294 -24.40 14.23 -22.75
N ALA A 295 -23.67 15.03 -21.98
CA ALA A 295 -23.05 16.27 -22.47
C ALA A 295 -21.99 16.01 -23.56
N LEU A 296 -21.16 14.97 -23.41
CA LEU A 296 -20.20 14.55 -24.45
C LEU A 296 -20.90 14.02 -25.72
N SER A 297 -22.14 13.53 -25.60
CA SER A 297 -22.98 13.10 -26.73
C SER A 297 -23.79 14.25 -27.36
N GLY A 298 -23.59 15.50 -26.92
CA GLY A 298 -24.24 16.68 -27.47
C GLY A 298 -25.68 16.91 -27.00
N HIS A 299 -26.12 16.19 -25.96
CA HIS A 299 -27.41 16.42 -25.32
C HIS A 299 -27.14 17.11 -23.99
N VAL A 300 -27.36 18.42 -23.95
CA VAL A 300 -27.45 19.21 -22.71
C VAL A 300 -28.92 19.39 -22.39
#